data_AF-A0A815STL2-F1
#
_entry.id   AF-A0A815STL2-F1
#
_cell.length_a   1.000
_cell.length_b   1.000
_cell.length_c   1.000
_cell.angle_alpha   90.00
_cell.angle_beta   90.00
_cell.angle_gamma   90.00
#
_symmetry.space_group_name_H-M   'P 1'
#
loop_
_entity.id
_entity.type
_entity.pdbx_description
1 polymer ?
#
loop_
_entity_poly.entity_id
_entity_poly.type
_entity_poly.pdbx_seq_one_letter_code
_entity_poly.pdbx_strand_id
1 'polypeptide(L)' 'FLFEDKNHHPYAMVTFGGGHRACLGQDLAQFELKLMIVRLMQRGVSFEDTPENIGGGKQHVTCAPRHLVVRVRIDHD' A
#
# COMPACT_ATOMS: atom_id res chain seq x y z
N PHE A 1 0.73 15.68 3.87
CA PHE A 1 1.14 14.27 4.10
C PHE A 1 2.23 14.08 5.17
N LEU A 2 3.03 15.10 5.54
CA LEU A 2 4.05 14.99 6.61
C LEU A 2 3.76 15.84 7.85
N PHE A 3 2.49 16.00 8.20
CA PHE A 3 2.12 16.60 9.47
C PHE A 3 0.92 15.86 10.01
N GLU A 4 1.16 14.75 10.69
CA GLU A 4 0.15 14.23 11.60
C GLU A 4 0.81 13.44 12.73
N ASP A 5 0.43 13.87 13.93
CA ASP A 5 0.60 13.23 15.24
C ASP A 5 2.01 13.22 15.87
N LYS A 6 2.30 14.27 16.67
CA LYS A 6 3.49 14.35 17.54
C LYS A 6 3.50 13.34 18.70
N ASN A 7 2.42 12.56 18.88
CA ASN A 7 2.23 11.65 20.03
C ASN A 7 2.34 10.16 19.67
N HIS A 8 2.73 9.81 18.44
CA HIS A 8 2.95 8.41 18.10
C HIS A 8 4.28 7.89 18.65
N HIS A 9 4.26 6.70 19.23
CA HIS A 9 5.50 6.05 19.66
C HIS A 9 6.39 5.84 18.42
N PRO A 10 7.70 6.16 18.46
CA PRO A 10 8.60 6.01 17.31
C PRO A 10 8.70 4.58 16.73
N TYR A 11 8.16 3.57 17.43
CA TYR A 11 8.14 2.16 17.01
C TYR A 11 6.72 1.65 16.73
N ALA A 12 5.73 2.53 16.64
CA ALA A 12 4.36 2.15 16.31
C ALA A 12 4.21 1.69 14.85
N MET A 13 5.13 2.05 13.96
CA MET A 13 5.11 1.68 12.55
C MET A 13 6.49 1.17 12.09
N VAL A 14 6.65 -0.14 12.01
CA VAL A 14 7.91 -0.82 11.66
C VAL A 14 7.67 -1.93 10.63
N THR A 15 7.16 -1.56 9.45
CA THR A 15 6.70 -2.51 8.41
C THR A 15 7.81 -3.38 7.81
N PHE A 16 9.06 -2.91 7.86
CA PHE A 16 10.23 -3.60 7.32
C PHE A 16 11.18 -4.14 8.41
N GLY A 17 10.74 -4.14 9.67
CA GLY A 17 11.59 -4.50 10.82
C GLY A 17 12.61 -3.42 11.18
N GLY A 18 13.46 -3.72 12.17
CA GLY A 18 14.51 -2.82 12.65
C GLY A 18 15.74 -3.59 13.14
N GLY A 19 16.85 -2.87 13.33
CA GLY A 19 18.12 -3.47 13.76
C GLY A 19 18.77 -4.38 12.71
N HIS A 20 19.57 -5.35 13.15
CA HIS A 20 20.35 -6.23 12.26
C HIS A 20 19.50 -7.15 11.35
N ARG A 21 18.21 -7.32 11.66
CA ARG A 21 17.25 -8.12 10.87
C ARG A 21 16.25 -7.25 10.09
N ALA A 22 16.53 -5.96 9.92
CA ALA A 22 15.72 -5.11 9.05
C ALA A 22 15.75 -5.62 7.60
N CYS A 23 14.68 -5.38 6.86
CA CYS A 23 14.57 -5.79 5.47
C CYS A 23 15.62 -5.04 4.63
N LEU A 24 16.60 -5.77 4.09
CA LEU A 24 17.60 -5.22 3.16
C LEU A 24 16.98 -4.60 1.91
N GLY A 25 15.77 -5.03 1.54
CA GLY A 25 15.03 -4.51 0.39
C GLY A 25 14.12 -3.32 0.69
N GLN A 26 14.18 -2.72 1.89
CA GLN A 26 13.28 -1.64 2.30
C GLN A 26 13.27 -0.47 1.30
N ASP A 27 14.43 0.05 0.93
CA ASP A 27 14.52 1.22 0.07
C ASP A 27 14.03 0.93 -1.35
N LEU A 28 14.34 -0.27 -1.86
CA LEU A 28 13.84 -0.75 -3.15
C LEU A 28 12.31 -0.89 -3.14
N ALA A 29 11.75 -1.56 -2.13
CA ALA A 29 10.31 -1.76 -2.02
C ALA A 29 9.54 -0.42 -1.91
N GLN A 30 10.08 0.53 -1.14
CA GLN A 30 9.50 1.87 -1.05
C GLN A 30 9.58 2.62 -2.38
N PHE A 31 10.69 2.52 -3.09
CA PHE A 31 10.87 3.15 -4.39
C PHE A 31 9.90 2.59 -5.43
N GLU A 32 9.80 1.27 -5.54
CA GLU A 32 8.86 0.60 -6.45
C GLU A 32 7.42 0.99 -6.16
N LEU A 33 7.00 0.96 -4.89
CA LEU A 33 5.63 1.34 -4.51
C LEU A 33 5.31 2.79 -4.86
N LYS A 34 6.22 3.72 -4.54
CA LYS A 34 6.04 5.14 -4.87
C LYS A 34 5.94 5.34 -6.38
N LEU A 35 6.82 4.69 -7.15
CA LEU A 35 6.85 4.80 -8.61
C LEU A 35 5.58 4.24 -9.24
N MET A 36 5.08 3.09 -8.78
CA MET A 36 3.81 2.54 -9.23
C MET A 36 2.64 3.49 -8.96
N ILE A 37 2.54 4.04 -7.74
CA ILE A 37 1.47 4.97 -7.36
C ILE A 37 1.52 6.23 -8.24
N VAL A 38 2.69 6.86 -8.35
CA VAL A 38 2.86 8.08 -9.18
C VAL A 38 2.46 7.79 -10.62
N ARG A 39 2.83 6.64 -11.17
CA ARG A 39 2.50 6.27 -12.55
C ARG A 39 1.00 6.06 -12.77
N LEU A 40 0.31 5.48 -11.79
CA LEU A 40 -1.14 5.31 -11.82
C LEU A 40 -1.84 6.67 -11.75
N MET A 41 -1.40 7.55 -10.84
CA MET A 41 -1.97 8.90 -10.68
C MET A 41 -1.78 9.77 -11.93
N GLN A 42 -0.57 9.76 -12.53
CA GLN A 42 -0.28 10.51 -13.75
C GLN A 42 -1.12 10.07 -14.96
N ARG A 43 -1.63 8.83 -14.95
CA ARG A 43 -2.47 8.28 -16.00
C ARG A 43 -3.97 8.47 -15.75
N GLY A 44 -4.36 9.20 -14.70
CA GLY A 44 -5.76 9.39 -14.36
C GLY A 44 -6.46 8.08 -13.99
N VAL A 45 -5.74 7.12 -13.39
CA VAL A 45 -6.35 5.86 -12.97
C VAL A 45 -7.09 6.05 -11.65
N SER A 46 -8.41 5.84 -11.67
CA SER A 46 -9.25 5.81 -10.48
C SER A 46 -9.78 4.38 -10.23
N PHE A 47 -9.94 4.05 -8.94
CA PHE A 47 -10.41 2.74 -8.48
C PHE A 47 -11.75 2.91 -7.78
N GLU A 48 -12.75 2.15 -8.21
CA GLU A 48 -14.06 2.08 -7.59
C GLU A 48 -14.27 0.71 -6.94
N ASP A 49 -14.92 0.72 -5.77
CA ASP A 49 -15.28 -0.49 -5.04
C ASP A 49 -16.37 -1.29 -5.77
N THR A 50 -16.38 -2.61 -5.59
CA THR A 50 -17.40 -3.49 -6.16
C THR A 50 -18.09 -4.28 -5.06
N PRO A 51 -19.39 -4.62 -5.20
CA PRO A 51 -20.11 -5.40 -4.19
C PRO A 51 -19.58 -6.83 -4.05
N GLU A 52 -18.73 -7.29 -4.97
CA GLU A 52 -18.03 -8.57 -4.88
C GLU A 52 -16.93 -8.55 -3.81
N ASN A 53 -16.51 -7.39 -3.30
CA ASN A 53 -15.47 -7.32 -2.29
C ASN A 53 -15.93 -7.87 -0.94
N ILE A 54 -15.45 -9.09 -0.64
CA ILE A 54 -15.61 -9.73 0.66
C ILE A 54 -14.47 -9.20 1.52
N GLY A 55 -14.77 -8.19 2.35
CA GLY A 55 -13.78 -7.55 3.23
C GLY A 55 -12.97 -8.54 4.09
N GLY A 56 -11.91 -8.03 4.70
CA GLY A 56 -11.00 -8.81 5.55
C GLY A 56 -9.79 -9.41 4.80
N GLY A 57 -8.95 -10.12 5.56
CA GLY A 57 -7.66 -10.62 5.10
C GLY A 57 -7.52 -12.14 5.12
N LYS A 58 -6.72 -12.67 4.19
CA LYS A 58 -6.19 -14.02 4.18
C LYS A 58 -4.73 -13.95 4.64
N GLN A 59 -4.44 -14.66 5.73
CA GLN A 59 -3.07 -14.76 6.25
C GLN A 59 -2.42 -16.03 5.73
N HIS A 60 -1.26 -15.87 5.10
CA HIS A 60 -0.33 -16.91 4.68
C HIS A 60 1.08 -16.45 5.06
N VAL A 61 2.09 -16.68 4.22
CA VAL A 61 3.41 -16.03 4.36
C VAL A 61 3.27 -14.49 4.39
N THR A 62 2.25 -13.94 3.73
CA THR A 62 1.86 -12.52 3.78
C THR A 62 0.37 -12.35 4.12
N CYS A 63 -0.02 -11.15 4.53
CA CYS A 63 -1.43 -10.76 4.64
C CYS A 63 -1.90 -10.17 3.30
N ALA A 64 -2.94 -10.75 2.71
CA ALA A 64 -3.54 -10.29 1.45
C ALA A 64 -5.06 -10.21 1.61
N PRO A 65 -5.78 -9.41 0.80
CA PRO A 65 -7.25 -9.41 0.81
C PRO A 65 -7.81 -10.80 0.45
N ARG A 66 -8.95 -11.18 1.04
CA ARG A 66 -9.60 -12.48 0.76
C ARG A 66 -10.20 -12.53 -0.64
N HIS A 67 -10.92 -11.48 -1.02
CA HIS A 67 -11.50 -11.32 -2.34
C HIS A 67 -11.47 -9.82 -2.69
N LEU A 68 -10.67 -9.47 -3.71
CA LEU A 68 -10.50 -8.09 -4.17
C LEU A 68 -10.79 -8.03 -5.67
N VAL A 69 -11.87 -7.35 -6.01
CA VAL A 69 -12.35 -7.00 -7.34
C VAL A 69 -12.56 -5.49 -7.31
N VAL A 70 -11.83 -4.78 -8.15
CA VAL A 70 -11.92 -3.31 -8.25
C VAL A 70 -12.28 -2.94 -9.68
N ARG A 71 -13.15 -1.95 -9.85
CA ARG A 71 -13.41 -1.36 -11.16
C ARG A 71 -12.37 -0.29 -11.40
N VAL A 72 -11.57 -0.46 -12.44
CA VAL A 72 -10.55 0.50 -12.85
C VAL A 72 -11.14 1.43 -13.90
N ARG A 73 -11.06 2.74 -13.67
CA ARG A 73 -11.36 3.76 -14.66
C ARG A 73 -10.08 4.50 -15.01
N ILE A 74 -9.89 4.77 -16.29
CA ILE A 74 -8.73 5.49 -16.80
C ILE A 74 -9.30 6.72 -17.48
N ASP A 75 -9.15 7.86 -16.84
CA ASP A 75 -9.59 9.13 -17.38
C ASP A 75 -8.55 9.56 -18.42
N HIS A 76 -8.95 9.47 -19.69
CA HIS A 76 -8.16 9.91 -20.82
C HIS A 76 -8.69 11.28 -21.23
N ASP A 77 -8.08 12.34 -20.70
CA ASP A 77 -8.15 13.67 -21.31
C ASP A 77 -7.28 13.70 -22.59
#